data_AF-A0A1I1YQ09-F1
#
_entry.id   AF-A0A1I1YQ09-F1
#
_cell.length_a   1.000
_cell.length_b   1.000
_cell.length_c   1.000
_cell.angle_alpha   90.00
_cell.angle_beta   90.00
_cell.angle_gamma   90.00
#
_symmetry.space_group_name_H-M   'P 1'
#
loop_
_entity.id
_entity.type
_entity.pdbx_description
1 polymer ?
#
loop_
_entity_poly.entity_id
_entity_poly.type
_entity_poly.pdbx_seq_one_letter_code
_entity_poly.pdbx_strand_id
1 'polypeptide(L)'
;MKVNITGRNFKTYAKLEETIEKKIDKLGKFFSDDITAHVVLSHEGSKDKIETTINAKGTIFRAEESGQDIYECIDKSTDKLASQMAKFKGKLQKRYNDNSALKFEFLPEAEDEAKSGRIVKNKKFELAPMSAEEAVLQMEMLQHQFFVFLDMDTDSVNVVYKRKDGNYGLMETAY
;
A
#
# COMPACT_ATOMS: atom_id res chain seq x y z
N MET A 1 -1.52 -18.56 6.97
CA MET A 1 -1.01 -17.32 6.36
C MET A 1 0.50 -17.34 6.48
N LYS A 2 1.25 -17.04 5.42
CA LYS A 2 2.72 -16.96 5.50
C LYS A 2 3.11 -15.50 5.78
N VAL A 3 3.76 -15.26 6.91
CA VAL A 3 4.22 -13.91 7.29
C VAL A 3 5.73 -13.84 7.09
N ASN A 4 6.17 -12.98 6.18
CA ASN A 4 7.57 -12.68 5.95
C ASN A 4 7.90 -11.36 6.66
N ILE A 5 8.71 -11.43 7.71
CA ILE A 5 9.14 -10.25 8.47
C ILE A 5 10.56 -9.88 8.01
N THR A 6 10.76 -8.64 7.62
CA THR A 6 12.06 -8.11 7.20
C THR A 6 12.40 -6.86 8.01
N GLY A 7 13.50 -6.91 8.77
CA GLY A 7 14.04 -5.76 9.49
C GLY A 7 15.12 -5.05 8.67
N ARG A 8 14.90 -3.78 8.31
CA ARG A 8 15.91 -2.93 7.68
C ARG A 8 16.44 -1.94 8.72
N ASN A 9 17.73 -2.05 9.06
CA ASN A 9 18.35 -1.30 10.18
C ASN A 9 17.71 -1.54 11.57
N PHE A 10 17.01 -2.67 11.75
CA PHE A 10 16.37 -3.02 13.02
C PHE A 10 16.64 -4.48 13.36
N LYS A 11 17.05 -4.76 14.60
CA LYS A 11 17.15 -6.14 15.10
C LYS A 11 15.76 -6.60 15.52
N THR A 12 15.18 -7.56 14.80
CA THR A 12 13.98 -8.23 15.25
C THR A 12 14.31 -9.08 16.47
N TYR A 13 13.39 -9.08 17.45
CA TYR A 13 13.46 -9.92 18.64
C TYR A 13 12.24 -10.84 18.62
N ALA A 14 12.38 -12.06 19.14
CA ALA A 14 11.32 -13.08 19.10
C ALA A 14 9.95 -12.58 19.60
N LYS A 15 9.93 -11.73 20.64
CA LYS A 15 8.69 -11.14 21.18
C LYS A 15 7.96 -10.24 20.18
N LEU A 16 8.70 -9.52 19.33
CA LEU A 16 8.14 -8.63 18.32
C LEU A 16 7.55 -9.45 17.16
N GLU A 17 8.29 -10.48 16.71
CA GLU A 17 7.83 -11.40 15.66
C GLU A 17 6.54 -12.11 16.08
N GLU A 18 6.50 -12.65 17.30
CA GLU A 18 5.31 -13.31 17.85
C GLU A 18 4.11 -12.34 17.95
N THR A 19 4.35 -11.07 18.26
CA THR A 19 3.29 -10.04 18.33
C THR A 19 2.74 -9.72 16.94
N ILE A 20 3.62 -9.61 15.94
CA ILE A 20 3.26 -9.36 14.54
C ILE A 20 2.47 -10.55 13.98
N GLU A 21 2.96 -11.77 14.19
CA GLU A 21 2.25 -13.00 13.78
C GLU A 21 0.87 -13.07 14.41
N LYS A 22 0.73 -12.87 15.72
CA LYS A 22 -0.59 -12.89 16.40
C LYS A 22 -1.57 -11.86 15.84
N LYS A 23 -1.10 -10.64 15.52
CA LYS A 23 -1.98 -9.58 14.99
C LYS A 23 -2.34 -9.83 13.53
N ILE A 24 -1.40 -10.31 12.73
CA ILE A 24 -1.63 -10.63 11.33
C ILE A 24 -2.49 -11.89 11.18
N ASP A 25 -2.36 -12.88 12.06
CA ASP A 25 -3.21 -14.07 12.07
C ASP A 25 -4.68 -13.73 12.36
N LYS A 26 -4.96 -12.68 13.15
CA LYS A 26 -6.33 -12.16 13.29
C LYS A 26 -6.89 -11.67 11.96
N LEU A 27 -6.06 -11.03 11.12
CA LEU A 27 -6.43 -10.65 9.77
C LEU A 27 -6.55 -11.87 8.85
N GLY A 28 -5.72 -12.90 9.07
CA GLY A 28 -5.76 -14.17 8.35
C GLY A 28 -7.10 -14.90 8.45
N LYS A 29 -7.85 -14.72 9.55
CA LYS A 29 -9.21 -15.27 9.71
C LYS A 29 -10.21 -14.75 8.66
N PHE A 30 -9.94 -13.62 8.02
CA PHE A 30 -10.79 -13.05 6.97
C PHE A 30 -10.57 -13.67 5.59
N PHE A 31 -9.58 -14.55 5.44
CA PHE A 31 -9.18 -15.11 4.16
C PHE A 31 -9.15 -16.64 4.20
N SER A 32 -9.58 -17.28 3.11
CA SER A 32 -9.74 -18.73 3.03
C SER A 32 -8.52 -19.44 2.43
N ASP A 33 -7.54 -18.70 1.92
CA ASP A 33 -6.43 -19.20 1.10
C ASP A 33 -5.05 -18.75 1.60
N ASP A 34 -3.99 -19.42 1.11
CA ASP A 34 -2.57 -19.15 1.36
C ASP A 34 -2.12 -17.74 0.97
N ILE A 35 -2.42 -16.77 1.83
CA ILE A 35 -2.00 -15.39 1.69
C ILE A 35 -0.57 -15.21 2.22
N THR A 36 0.21 -14.43 1.47
CA THR A 36 1.52 -13.94 1.90
C THR A 36 1.39 -12.51 2.41
N ALA A 37 1.83 -12.28 3.64
CA ALA A 37 2.07 -10.95 4.17
C ALA A 37 3.56 -10.67 4.21
N HIS A 38 3.95 -9.49 3.74
CA HIS A 38 5.29 -8.96 3.84
C HIS A 38 5.24 -7.76 4.79
N VAL A 39 5.96 -7.87 5.90
CA VAL A 39 6.08 -6.81 6.90
C VAL A 39 7.52 -6.33 6.86
N VAL A 40 7.72 -5.07 6.51
CA VAL A 40 9.02 -4.42 6.53
C VAL A 40 9.04 -3.43 7.68
N LEU A 41 9.98 -3.62 8.59
CA LEU A 41 10.25 -2.71 9.70
C LEU A 41 11.52 -1.94 9.38
N SER A 42 11.45 -0.62 9.42
CA SER A 42 12.61 0.25 9.22
C SER A 42 12.71 1.29 10.33
N HIS A 43 13.90 1.46 10.87
CA HIS A 43 14.21 2.53 11.83
C HIS A 43 14.94 3.66 11.10
N GLU A 44 14.32 4.84 11.05
CA GLU A 44 14.87 6.01 10.35
C GLU A 44 14.93 7.21 11.30
N GLY A 45 16.12 7.50 11.82
CA GLY A 45 16.35 8.60 12.77
C GLY A 45 15.70 8.35 14.14
N SER A 46 14.65 9.11 14.46
CA SER A 46 13.89 8.99 15.72
C SER A 46 12.49 8.38 15.55
N LYS A 47 12.19 7.87 14.34
CA LYS A 47 10.88 7.30 14.01
C LYS A 47 11.03 5.87 13.49
N ASP A 48 10.16 5.01 13.99
CA ASP A 48 9.95 3.68 13.47
C ASP A 48 8.92 3.74 12.36
N LYS A 49 9.21 3.05 11.26
CA LYS A 49 8.32 2.93 10.10
C LYS A 49 8.03 1.47 9.85
N ILE A 50 6.74 1.16 9.67
CA ILE A 50 6.24 -0.15 9.31
C ILE A 50 5.52 -0.08 7.97
N GLU A 51 5.90 -0.96 7.06
CA GLU A 51 5.21 -1.18 5.80
C GLU A 51 4.70 -2.61 5.77
N THR A 52 3.38 -2.77 5.74
CA THR A 52 2.73 -4.07 5.67
C THR A 52 2.04 -4.20 4.32
N THR A 53 2.46 -5.18 3.54
CA THR A 53 1.87 -5.52 2.24
C THR A 53 1.29 -6.93 2.29
N ILE A 54 -0.01 -7.06 2.02
CA ILE A 54 -0.74 -8.34 1.99
C ILE A 54 -1.17 -8.60 0.56
N ASN A 55 -0.77 -9.74 -0.01
CA ASN A 55 -1.20 -10.15 -1.35
C ASN A 55 -2.28 -11.23 -1.26
N ALA A 56 -3.50 -10.87 -1.63
CA ALA A 56 -4.66 -11.74 -1.63
C ALA A 56 -5.16 -11.97 -3.06
N LYS A 57 -4.70 -13.04 -3.72
CA LYS A 57 -5.14 -13.54 -5.05
C LYS A 57 -5.48 -12.40 -6.04
N GLY A 58 -4.51 -11.53 -6.31
CA GLY A 58 -4.65 -10.43 -7.28
C GLY A 58 -5.10 -9.09 -6.70
N THR A 59 -5.40 -9.01 -5.41
CA THR A 59 -5.59 -7.75 -4.68
C THR A 59 -4.42 -7.53 -3.72
N ILE A 60 -3.72 -6.40 -3.88
CA ILE A 60 -2.63 -6.00 -3.00
C ILE A 60 -3.17 -4.95 -2.02
N PHE A 61 -3.11 -5.27 -0.73
CA PHE A 61 -3.37 -4.31 0.35
C PHE A 61 -2.03 -3.83 0.91
N ARG A 62 -1.81 -2.51 0.96
CA ARG A 62 -0.61 -1.91 1.52
C ARG A 62 -0.99 -0.87 2.56
N ALA A 63 -0.37 -0.97 3.73
CA ALA A 63 -0.44 0.03 4.78
C ALA A 63 0.97 0.45 5.19
N GLU A 64 1.19 1.76 5.19
CA GLU A 64 2.44 2.40 5.62
C GLU A 64 2.12 3.27 6.83
N GLU A 65 2.84 3.06 7.93
CA GLU A 65 2.75 3.86 9.15
C GLU A 65 4.13 4.22 9.68
N SER A 66 4.22 5.41 10.28
CA SER A 66 5.42 5.90 10.94
C SER A 66 5.08 6.50 12.30
N GLY A 67 5.85 6.21 13.34
CA GLY A 67 5.62 6.66 14.70
C GLY A 67 6.86 6.58 15.57
N GLN A 68 6.72 6.91 16.86
CA GLN A 68 7.81 6.82 17.84
C GLN A 68 7.87 5.46 18.54
N ASP A 69 6.77 4.70 18.55
CA ASP A 69 6.68 3.36 19.11
C ASP A 69 6.24 2.36 18.04
N ILE A 70 7.09 1.35 17.82
CA ILE A 70 6.85 0.26 16.89
C ILE A 70 5.56 -0.52 17.22
N TYR A 71 5.22 -0.71 18.49
CA TYR A 71 4.01 -1.47 18.88
C TYR A 71 2.74 -0.72 18.48
N GLU A 72 2.72 0.60 18.70
CA GLU A 72 1.63 1.47 18.28
C GLU A 72 1.51 1.51 16.74
N CYS A 73 2.64 1.53 16.03
CA CYS A 73 2.66 1.47 14.57
C CYS A 73 2.08 0.16 14.04
N ILE A 74 2.37 -0.97 14.70
CA ILE A 74 1.80 -2.28 14.34
C ILE A 74 0.28 -2.27 14.53
N ASP A 75 -0.23 -1.73 15.63
CA ASP A 75 -1.69 -1.61 15.85
C ASP A 75 -2.36 -0.76 14.77
N LYS A 76 -1.85 0.46 14.55
CA LYS A 76 -2.40 1.36 13.53
C LYS A 76 -2.35 0.77 12.13
N SER A 77 -1.27 0.06 11.79
CA SER A 77 -1.13 -0.63 10.50
C SER A 77 -2.17 -1.74 10.35
N THR A 78 -2.40 -2.53 11.41
CA THR A 78 -3.40 -3.61 11.44
C THR A 78 -4.82 -3.05 11.28
N ASP A 79 -5.15 -1.97 11.99
CA ASP A 79 -6.47 -1.33 11.94
C ASP A 79 -6.75 -0.69 10.57
N LYS A 80 -5.74 -0.05 9.97
CA LYS A 80 -5.83 0.47 8.60
C LYS A 80 -6.08 -0.65 7.59
N LEU A 81 -5.38 -1.77 7.71
CA LEU A 81 -5.57 -2.93 6.84
C LEU A 81 -6.97 -3.53 7.02
N ALA A 82 -7.42 -3.75 8.25
CA ALA A 82 -8.77 -4.24 8.54
C ALA A 82 -9.84 -3.32 7.93
N SER A 83 -9.69 -2.01 8.11
CA SER A 83 -10.59 -1.00 7.55
C SER A 83 -10.60 -0.98 6.02
N GLN A 84 -9.42 -1.12 5.39
CA GLN A 84 -9.33 -1.24 3.93
C GLN A 84 -10.03 -2.52 3.45
N MET A 85 -9.78 -3.66 4.08
CA MET A 85 -10.42 -4.94 3.73
C MET A 85 -11.94 -4.86 3.86
N ALA A 86 -12.46 -4.27 4.94
CA ALA A 86 -13.89 -4.06 5.13
C ALA A 86 -14.50 -3.16 4.03
N LYS A 87 -13.82 -2.07 3.65
CA LYS A 87 -14.27 -1.17 2.56
C LYS A 87 -14.27 -1.84 1.19
N PHE A 88 -13.27 -2.67 0.92
CA PHE A 88 -13.16 -3.36 -0.37
C PHE A 88 -14.00 -4.65 -0.44
N LYS A 89 -14.50 -5.16 0.70
CA LYS A 89 -15.42 -6.31 0.82
C LYS A 89 -16.59 -6.23 -0.17
N GLY A 90 -17.34 -5.13 -0.14
CA GLY A 90 -18.52 -4.94 -1.00
C GLY A 90 -18.22 -4.82 -2.50
N LYS A 91 -16.98 -4.42 -2.87
CA LYS A 91 -16.55 -4.35 -4.28
C LYS A 91 -15.96 -5.65 -4.79
N LEU A 92 -15.21 -6.35 -3.95
CA LEU A 92 -14.71 -7.70 -4.24
C LEU A 92 -15.87 -8.68 -4.37
N GLN A 93 -16.89 -8.60 -3.51
CA GLN A 93 -18.09 -9.43 -3.60
C GLN A 93 -18.86 -9.22 -4.92
N LYS A 94 -18.93 -7.99 -5.44
CA LYS A 94 -19.53 -7.71 -6.77
C LYS A 94 -18.68 -8.18 -7.96
N ARG A 95 -17.36 -8.31 -7.81
CA ARG A 95 -16.46 -8.78 -8.88
C ARG A 95 -16.20 -10.29 -8.87
N TYR A 96 -16.30 -10.94 -7.71
CA TYR A 96 -15.90 -12.34 -7.48
C TYR A 96 -17.09 -13.25 -7.11
N ASN A 97 -18.24 -13.05 -7.74
CA ASN A 97 -19.45 -13.84 -7.44
C ASN A 97 -19.33 -15.36 -7.76
N ASP A 98 -18.18 -15.84 -8.25
CA ASP A 98 -17.98 -17.24 -8.68
C ASP A 98 -16.75 -17.95 -8.11
N ASN A 99 -15.95 -17.37 -7.20
CA ASN A 99 -14.86 -18.17 -6.60
C ASN A 99 -14.63 -17.88 -5.11
N SER A 100 -14.97 -18.89 -4.33
CA SER A 100 -14.97 -19.04 -2.88
C SER A 100 -13.59 -18.90 -2.22
N ALA A 101 -13.00 -17.70 -2.24
CA ALA A 101 -11.71 -17.42 -1.60
C ALA A 101 -11.82 -16.59 -0.31
N LEU A 102 -12.97 -15.97 -0.03
CA LEU A 102 -13.16 -15.04 1.08
C LEU A 102 -14.27 -15.49 2.01
N LYS A 103 -13.94 -15.85 3.26
CA LYS A 103 -14.91 -16.07 4.33
C LYS A 103 -15.34 -14.71 4.88
N PHE A 104 -16.33 -14.14 4.21
CA PHE A 104 -16.91 -12.84 4.51
C PHE A 104 -17.62 -12.75 5.88
N GLU A 105 -17.82 -13.87 6.57
CA GLU A 105 -18.59 -13.98 7.82
C GLU A 105 -17.95 -13.31 9.05
N PHE A 106 -16.63 -13.07 9.06
CA PHE A 106 -15.96 -12.58 10.28
C PHE A 106 -15.64 -11.07 10.28
N LEU A 107 -15.70 -10.40 9.12
CA LEU A 107 -15.34 -8.98 9.02
C LEU A 107 -16.43 -8.11 9.68
N PRO A 108 -16.07 -7.16 10.56
CA PRO A 108 -17.03 -6.23 11.13
C PRO A 108 -17.76 -5.49 10.00
N GLU A 109 -19.08 -5.35 10.14
CA GLU A 109 -19.88 -4.53 9.23
C GLU A 109 -19.40 -3.08 9.37
N ALA A 110 -18.81 -2.55 8.31
CA ALA A 110 -18.54 -1.13 8.24
C ALA A 110 -19.89 -0.44 8.00
N GLU A 111 -20.35 0.35 8.98
CA GLU A 111 -21.44 1.29 8.76
C GLU A 111 -21.10 2.21 7.58
N ASP A 112 -22.10 2.38 6.72
CA ASP A 112 -22.04 2.97 5.40
C ASP A 112 -21.50 4.41 5.32
N GLU A 113 -21.18 4.81 4.09
CA GLU A 113 -20.80 6.16 3.59
C GLU A 113 -19.32 6.53 3.41
N ALA A 114 -18.42 5.57 3.21
CA ALA A 114 -17.19 5.90 2.48
C ALA A 114 -17.49 5.92 0.98
N LYS A 115 -17.93 7.07 0.44
CA LYS A 115 -18.01 7.32 -1.02
C LYS A 115 -16.69 6.92 -1.66
N SER A 116 -16.63 5.69 -2.17
CA SER A 116 -15.44 5.23 -2.87
C SER A 116 -15.23 6.18 -4.05
N GLY A 117 -14.06 6.82 -4.13
CA GLY A 117 -13.78 7.81 -5.17
C GLY A 117 -14.24 7.30 -6.53
N ARG A 118 -15.17 8.03 -7.16
CA ARG A 118 -15.57 7.78 -8.55
C ARG A 118 -14.57 8.51 -9.44
N ILE A 119 -14.20 7.92 -10.57
CA ILE A 119 -13.40 8.65 -11.57
C ILE A 119 -14.30 9.76 -12.12
N VAL A 120 -14.08 10.99 -11.68
CA VAL A 120 -14.89 12.16 -12.08
C VAL A 120 -14.37 12.78 -13.38
N LYS A 121 -13.09 12.60 -13.68
CA LYS A 121 -12.42 13.27 -14.79
C LYS A 121 -11.41 12.35 -15.45
N ASN A 122 -11.45 12.30 -16.78
CA ASN A 122 -10.45 11.66 -17.60
C ASN A 122 -9.62 12.74 -18.29
N LYS A 123 -8.29 12.70 -18.18
CA LYS A 123 -7.37 13.57 -18.90
C LYS A 123 -6.45 12.69 -19.75
N LYS A 124 -6.38 12.99 -21.04
CA LYS A 124 -5.36 12.45 -21.93
C LYS A 124 -4.24 13.48 -22.05
N PHE A 125 -3.00 13.00 -21.98
CA PHE A 125 -1.80 13.81 -22.15
C PHE A 125 -0.99 13.23 -23.30
N GLU A 126 -0.34 14.11 -24.06
CA GLU A 126 0.69 13.70 -25.01
C GLU A 126 1.99 13.52 -24.22
N LEU A 127 2.59 12.34 -24.34
CA LEU A 127 3.84 12.03 -23.66
C LEU A 127 4.99 12.57 -24.51
N ALA A 128 5.54 13.71 -24.10
CA ALA A 128 6.78 14.21 -24.66
C ALA A 128 7.97 13.55 -23.95
N PRO A 129 9.02 13.10 -24.67
CA PRO A 129 10.25 12.63 -24.06
C PRO A 129 10.88 13.75 -23.24
N MET A 130 11.16 13.51 -21.96
CA MET A 130 11.83 14.47 -21.08
C MET A 130 12.61 13.74 -19.98
N SER A 131 13.50 14.45 -19.31
CA SER A 131 14.22 13.93 -18.15
C SER A 131 13.34 13.91 -16.90
N ALA A 132 13.72 13.10 -15.90
CA ALA A 132 13.03 13.06 -14.61
C ALA A 132 13.02 14.44 -13.90
N GLU A 133 14.08 15.24 -14.04
CA GLU A 133 14.18 16.58 -13.46
C GLU A 133 13.19 17.56 -14.13
N GLU A 134 13.08 17.51 -15.45
CA GLU A 134 12.09 18.30 -16.20
C GLU A 134 10.66 17.89 -15.83
N ALA A 135 10.41 16.59 -15.66
CA ALA A 135 9.13 16.09 -15.20
C ALA A 135 8.75 16.63 -13.80
N VAL A 136 9.72 16.72 -12.88
CA VAL A 136 9.51 17.33 -11.56
C VAL A 136 9.16 18.82 -11.69
N LEU A 137 9.88 19.57 -12.53
CA LEU A 137 9.61 20.99 -12.77
C LEU A 137 8.19 21.22 -13.33
N GLN A 138 7.79 20.42 -14.32
CA GLN A 138 6.44 20.47 -14.90
C GLN A 138 5.37 20.10 -13.86
N MET A 139 5.63 19.09 -13.04
CA MET A 139 4.75 18.70 -11.94
C MET A 139 4.52 19.85 -10.94
N GLU A 140 5.59 20.56 -10.55
CA GLU A 140 5.52 21.71 -9.64
C GLU A 140 4.74 22.88 -10.25
N MET A 141 5.00 23.22 -11.52
CA MET A 141 4.31 24.29 -12.23
C MET A 141 2.80 24.03 -12.36
N LEU A 142 2.41 22.78 -12.59
CA LEU A 142 1.00 22.36 -12.64
C LEU A 142 0.39 22.16 -11.25
N GLN A 143 1.19 22.25 -10.19
CA GLN A 143 0.82 21.98 -8.81
C GLN A 143 0.14 20.60 -8.67
N HIS A 144 0.66 19.59 -9.38
CA HIS A 144 0.17 18.23 -9.32
C HIS A 144 0.96 17.40 -8.31
N GLN A 145 0.34 16.37 -7.72
CA GLN A 145 1.00 15.45 -6.79
C GLN A 145 1.78 14.34 -7.52
N PHE A 146 1.49 14.14 -8.80
CA PHE A 146 2.17 13.19 -9.67
C PHE A 146 2.19 13.72 -11.10
N PHE A 147 3.15 13.27 -11.90
CA PHE A 147 3.28 13.60 -13.31
C PHE A 147 3.79 12.40 -14.09
N VAL A 148 3.14 12.09 -15.21
CA VAL A 148 3.47 10.96 -16.08
C VAL A 148 4.22 11.50 -17.29
N PHE A 149 5.37 10.91 -17.61
CA PHE A 149 6.23 11.34 -18.70
C PHE A 149 6.85 10.14 -19.41
N LEU A 150 7.36 10.36 -20.62
CA LEU A 150 8.21 9.40 -21.32
C LEU A 150 9.65 9.75 -21.01
N ASP A 151 10.39 8.81 -20.46
CA ASP A 151 11.78 9.00 -20.09
C ASP A 151 12.68 8.90 -21.33
N MET A 152 13.53 9.90 -21.53
CA MET A 152 14.37 10.00 -22.72
C MET A 152 15.49 8.95 -22.75
N ASP A 153 15.94 8.46 -21.58
CA ASP A 153 17.05 7.52 -21.48
C ASP A 153 16.58 6.07 -21.62
N THR A 154 15.39 5.77 -21.09
CA THR A 154 14.84 4.40 -21.02
C THR A 154 13.74 4.13 -22.03
N ASP A 155 13.24 5.17 -22.72
CA ASP A 155 12.08 5.12 -23.63
C ASP A 155 10.84 4.46 -22.99
N SER A 156 10.75 4.53 -21.66
CA SER A 156 9.67 3.95 -20.86
C SER A 156 8.80 5.03 -20.23
N VAL A 157 7.53 4.71 -20.01
CA VAL A 157 6.60 5.65 -19.36
C VAL A 157 6.83 5.63 -17.87
N ASN A 158 7.36 6.71 -17.32
CA ASN A 158 7.70 6.82 -15.91
C ASN A 158 6.78 7.84 -15.22
N VAL A 159 6.69 7.75 -13.88
CA VAL A 159 5.85 8.64 -13.07
C VAL A 159 6.68 9.24 -11.95
N VAL A 160 6.78 10.57 -11.92
CA VAL A 160 7.28 11.28 -10.73
C VAL A 160 6.11 11.62 -9.81
N TYR A 161 6.34 11.55 -8.50
CA TYR A 161 5.33 11.90 -7.51
C TYR A 161 5.94 12.55 -6.27
N LYS A 162 5.15 13.39 -5.60
CA LYS A 162 5.55 14.07 -4.37
C LYS A 162 5.35 13.14 -3.17
N ARG A 163 6.41 12.88 -2.42
CA ARG A 163 6.39 12.08 -1.19
C ARG A 163 5.93 12.94 -0.01
N LYS A 164 5.52 12.28 1.08
CA LYS A 164 5.06 12.94 2.31
C LYS A 164 6.17 13.68 3.06
N ASP A 165 7.42 13.27 2.87
CA ASP A 165 8.63 13.88 3.42
C ASP A 165 9.04 15.17 2.67
N GLY A 166 8.33 15.53 1.60
CA GLY A 166 8.62 16.69 0.76
C GLY A 166 9.57 16.40 -0.40
N ASN A 167 10.16 15.20 -0.45
CA ASN A 167 11.03 14.77 -1.54
C ASN A 167 10.22 14.22 -2.73
N TYR A 168 10.93 13.91 -3.81
CA TYR A 168 10.36 13.32 -5.03
C TYR A 168 10.63 11.81 -5.09
N GLY A 169 9.64 11.06 -5.56
CA GLY A 169 9.77 9.65 -5.89
C GLY A 169 9.60 9.46 -7.39
N LEU A 170 10.37 8.51 -7.94
CA LEU A 170 10.26 8.07 -9.33
C LEU A 170 9.71 6.64 -9.34
N MET A 171 8.67 6.40 -10.12
CA MET A 171 8.18 5.06 -10.44
C MET A 171 8.53 4.77 -11.90
N GLU A 172 9.42 3.82 -12.10
CA GLU A 172 9.80 3.30 -13.42
C GLU A 172 8.86 2.17 -13.82
N THR A 173 8.48 2.11 -15.09
CA THR A 173 7.76 0.96 -15.64
C THR A 173 8.73 0.00 -16.30
N ALA A 174 8.55 -1.29 -16.04
CA ALA A 174 9.21 -2.37 -16.76
C ALA A 174 8.13 -3.16 -17.52
N TYR A 175 8.39 -3.45 -18.80
CA TYR A 175 7.49 -4.18 -19.70
C TYR A 175 7.95 -5.61 -19.90
#